data_AF-A0A017RRA9-F1
#
_entry.id   AF-A0A017RRA9-F1
#
_cell.length_a   1.000
_cell.length_b   1.000
_cell.length_c   1.000
_cell.angle_alpha   90.00
_cell.angle_beta   90.00
_cell.angle_gamma   90.00
#
_symmetry.space_group_name_H-M   'P 1'
#
loop_
_entity.id
_entity.type
_entity.pdbx_description
1 polymer ?
#
loop_
_entity_poly.entity_id
_entity_poly.type
_entity_poly.pdbx_seq_one_letter_code
_entity_poly.pdbx_strand_id
1 'polypeptide(L)'
;MRNLIKPKFQYFLTPLTYVYICVIAVINYILWREPKKAIKILVIGFIFSVVFFLVKPELMIILGLPDILEGSIGIIYLYAISTPASIYLIKDQEKYIKNS
;
A
#
# COMPACT_ATOMS: atom_id res chain seq x y z
N MET A 1 16.84 18.25 0.38
CA MET A 1 15.90 17.35 1.10
C MET A 1 14.76 18.08 1.83
N ARG A 2 14.47 19.37 1.57
CA ARG A 2 13.46 20.14 2.34
C ARG A 2 11.99 19.76 2.02
N ASN A 3 11.72 19.18 0.85
CA ASN A 3 10.36 18.88 0.39
C ASN A 3 10.13 17.36 0.43
N LEU A 4 10.04 16.77 1.63
CA LEU A 4 9.84 15.33 1.79
C LEU A 4 8.77 15.05 2.83
N ILE A 5 7.87 14.11 2.53
CA ILE A 5 6.90 13.63 3.50
C ILE A 5 7.58 12.56 4.34
N LYS A 6 7.93 12.90 5.59
CA LYS A 6 8.72 12.01 6.46
C LYS A 6 7.97 10.68 6.68
N PRO A 7 8.62 9.51 6.48
CA PRO A 7 8.02 8.19 6.68
C PRO A 7 7.32 8.02 8.03
N LYS A 8 7.88 8.62 9.10
CA LYS A 8 7.28 8.59 10.44
C LYS A 8 5.82 9.09 10.51
N PHE A 9 5.43 10.01 9.62
CA PHE A 9 4.05 10.54 9.60
C PHE A 9 3.11 9.67 8.78
N GLN A 10 3.65 8.83 7.88
CA GLN A 10 2.87 7.93 7.05
C GLN A 10 2.23 6.81 7.89
N TYR A 11 2.84 6.45 9.04
CA TYR A 11 2.26 5.48 9.98
C TYR A 11 0.89 5.92 10.56
N PHE A 12 0.56 7.21 10.58
CA PHE A 12 -0.77 7.67 10.99
C PHE A 12 -1.84 7.43 9.93
N LEU A 13 -1.43 7.20 8.67
CA LEU A 13 -2.33 6.95 7.54
C LEU A 13 -2.53 5.44 7.28
N THR A 14 -1.75 4.58 7.93
CA THR A 14 -1.88 3.11 7.85
C THR A 14 -3.31 2.60 8.04
N PRO A 15 -4.11 3.14 8.98
CA PRO A 15 -5.48 2.68 9.21
C PRO A 15 -6.47 3.03 8.10
N LEU A 16 -6.15 3.99 7.22
CA LEU A 16 -7.07 4.45 6.17
C LEU A 16 -7.07 3.47 5.00
N THR A 17 -5.99 3.44 4.22
CA THR A 17 -5.71 2.43 3.19
C THR A 17 -4.22 2.52 2.82
N TYR A 18 -3.66 1.43 2.27
CA TYR A 18 -2.30 1.46 1.73
C TYR A 18 -2.16 2.34 0.48
N VAL A 19 -3.26 2.72 -0.16
CA VAL A 19 -3.27 3.56 -1.38
C VAL A 19 -2.66 4.92 -1.09
N TYR A 20 -3.00 5.54 0.04
CA TYR A 20 -2.41 6.83 0.44
C TYR A 20 -0.89 6.72 0.64
N ILE A 21 -0.45 5.64 1.28
CA ILE A 21 0.98 5.36 1.48
C ILE A 21 1.70 5.13 0.16
N CYS A 22 1.07 4.41 -0.76
CA CYS A 22 1.58 4.16 -2.10
C CYS A 22 1.78 5.47 -2.87
N VAL A 23 0.77 6.35 -2.88
CA VAL A 23 0.85 7.66 -3.53
C VAL A 23 1.96 8.52 -2.91
N ILE A 24 2.05 8.56 -1.57
CA ILE A 24 3.10 9.31 -0.87
C ILE A 24 4.49 8.75 -1.19
N ALA A 25 4.64 7.43 -1.23
CA ALA A 25 5.90 6.78 -1.58
C ALA A 25 6.34 7.14 -3.01
N VAL A 26 5.40 7.12 -3.97
CA VAL A 26 5.65 7.53 -5.35
C VAL A 26 6.09 9.00 -5.42
N ILE A 27 5.38 9.90 -4.75
CA ILE A 27 5.73 11.32 -4.67
C ILE A 27 7.14 11.50 -4.10
N ASN A 28 7.46 10.83 -2.99
CA ASN A 28 8.79 10.90 -2.38
C ASN A 28 9.88 10.39 -3.34
N TYR A 29 9.68 9.26 -4.03
CA TYR A 29 10.65 8.76 -5.00
C TYR A 29 10.83 9.67 -6.22
N ILE A 30 9.77 10.33 -6.67
CA ILE A 30 9.88 11.36 -7.72
C ILE A 30 10.69 12.56 -7.22
N LEU A 31 10.43 13.03 -6.00
CA LEU A 31 11.18 14.13 -5.37
C LEU A 31 12.65 13.78 -5.12
N TRP A 32 12.97 12.50 -4.93
CA TRP A 32 14.33 11.97 -4.85
C TRP A 32 14.99 11.74 -6.22
N ARG A 33 14.31 12.03 -7.34
CA ARG A 33 14.80 11.77 -8.71
C ARG A 33 15.09 10.29 -8.98
N GLU A 34 14.30 9.40 -8.39
CA GLU A 34 14.38 7.94 -8.54
C GLU A 34 13.15 7.38 -9.29
N PRO A 35 12.96 7.70 -10.59
CA PRO A 35 11.75 7.30 -11.31
C PRO A 35 11.57 5.78 -11.42
N LYS A 36 12.68 5.02 -11.47
CA LYS A 36 12.64 3.55 -11.48
C LYS A 36 11.97 2.98 -10.22
N LYS A 37 12.23 3.58 -9.05
CA LYS A 37 11.60 3.18 -7.79
C LYS A 37 10.15 3.61 -7.73
N ALA A 38 9.83 4.82 -8.20
CA ALA A 38 8.45 5.28 -8.30
C ALA A 38 7.59 4.32 -9.16
N ILE A 39 8.08 3.91 -10.33
CA ILE A 39 7.40 2.93 -11.19
C ILE A 39 7.26 1.58 -10.48
N LYS A 40 8.32 1.10 -9.82
CA LYS A 40 8.27 -0.15 -9.05
C LYS A 40 7.16 -0.13 -7.99
N ILE A 41 7.03 0.98 -7.25
CA ILE A 41 6.00 1.13 -6.22
C ILE A 41 4.59 1.14 -6.84
N LEU A 42 4.40 1.82 -7.98
CA LEU A 42 3.13 1.79 -8.71
C LEU A 42 2.75 0.36 -9.13
N VAL A 43 3.71 -0.39 -9.68
CA VAL A 43 3.49 -1.79 -10.08
C VAL A 43 3.15 -2.66 -8.88
N ILE A 44 3.89 -2.53 -7.77
CA ILE A 44 3.59 -3.27 -6.54
C ILE A 44 2.19 -2.92 -6.01
N GLY A 45 1.85 -1.64 -5.97
CA GLY A 45 0.55 -1.16 -5.52
C GLY A 45 -0.59 -1.70 -6.38
N PHE A 46 -0.42 -1.71 -7.70
CA PHE A 46 -1.37 -2.27 -8.65
C PHE A 46 -1.54 -3.79 -8.48
N ILE A 47 -0.45 -4.55 -8.37
CA ILE A 47 -0.50 -6.00 -8.13
C ILE A 47 -1.23 -6.29 -6.82
N PHE A 48 -0.95 -5.52 -5.76
CA PHE A 48 -1.68 -5.63 -4.50
C PHE A 48 -3.18 -5.39 -4.67
N SER A 49 -3.57 -4.34 -5.41
CA SER A 49 -4.98 -4.06 -5.70
C SER A 49 -5.63 -5.24 -6.39
N VAL A 50 -5.01 -5.73 -7.47
CA VAL A 50 -5.56 -6.83 -8.27
C VAL A 50 -5.72 -8.10 -7.45
N VAL A 51 -4.69 -8.51 -6.72
CA VAL A 51 -4.71 -9.77 -5.97
C VAL A 51 -5.73 -9.72 -4.83
N PHE A 52 -5.71 -8.66 -4.03
CA PHE A 52 -6.44 -8.63 -2.77
C PHE A 52 -7.84 -8.01 -2.85
N PHE A 53 -8.13 -7.19 -3.87
CA PHE A 53 -9.41 -6.49 -4.01
C PHE A 53 -10.24 -6.97 -5.20
N LEU A 54 -9.63 -7.67 -6.18
CA LEU A 54 -10.36 -8.26 -7.30
C LEU A 54 -10.33 -9.78 -7.24
N VAL A 55 -9.15 -10.38 -7.32
CA VAL A 55 -9.01 -11.84 -7.47
C VAL A 55 -9.46 -12.59 -6.22
N LYS A 56 -8.99 -12.23 -5.03
CA LYS A 56 -9.33 -12.97 -3.79
C LYS A 56 -10.82 -12.89 -3.45
N PRO A 57 -11.49 -11.72 -3.50
CA PRO A 57 -12.93 -11.63 -3.29
C PRO A 57 -13.73 -12.47 -4.30
N GLU A 58 -13.44 -12.35 -5.60
CA GLU A 58 -14.13 -13.14 -6.64
C GLU A 58 -13.95 -14.65 -6.44
N LEU A 59 -12.75 -15.08 -6.04
CA LEU A 59 -12.46 -16.50 -5.80
C LEU A 59 -13.25 -17.06 -4.62
N MET A 60 -13.49 -16.27 -3.57
CA MET A 60 -14.34 -16.67 -2.45
C MET A 60 -15.78 -16.93 -2.90
N ILE A 61 -16.33 -16.03 -3.73
CA ILE A 61 -17.68 -16.15 -4.29
C ILE A 61 -17.80 -17.40 -5.17
N ILE A 62 -16.81 -17.65 -6.03
CA ILE A 62 -16.78 -18.84 -6.92
C ILE A 62 -16.74 -20.15 -6.09
N LEU A 63 -16.06 -20.14 -4.94
CA LEU A 63 -15.99 -21.28 -4.03
C LEU A 63 -17.23 -21.45 -3.14
N GLY A 64 -18.25 -20.59 -3.28
CA GLY A 64 -19.46 -20.59 -2.46
C GLY A 64 -19.22 -20.10 -1.03
N LEU A 65 -18.10 -19.41 -0.77
CA LEU A 65 -17.83 -18.75 0.50
C LEU A 65 -18.50 -17.37 0.54
N PRO A 66 -18.85 -16.86 1.73
CA PRO A 66 -19.42 -15.53 1.87
C PRO A 66 -18.46 -14.46 1.34
N ASP A 67 -19.04 -13.40 0.76
CA ASP A 67 -18.26 -12.27 0.25
C ASP A 67 -17.49 -11.60 1.40
N ILE A 68 -16.17 -11.62 1.28
CA ILE A 68 -15.27 -11.06 2.30
C ILE A 68 -15.27 -9.54 2.33
N LEU A 69 -15.80 -8.89 1.29
CA LEU A 69 -15.90 -7.44 1.21
C LEU A 69 -17.22 -6.91 1.80
N GLU A 70 -18.19 -7.78 2.09
CA GLU A 70 -19.47 -7.37 2.66
C GLU A 70 -19.40 -7.09 4.17
N GLY A 71 -20.12 -6.05 4.60
CA GLY A 71 -20.33 -5.72 6.01
C GLY A 71 -19.07 -5.38 6.80
N SER A 72 -19.06 -5.74 8.09
CA SER A 72 -17.96 -5.48 9.03
C SER A 72 -16.70 -6.34 8.74
N ILE A 73 -16.87 -7.48 8.07
CA ILE A 73 -15.77 -8.37 7.70
C ILE A 73 -14.91 -7.70 6.62
N GLY A 74 -15.52 -6.98 5.67
CA GLY A 74 -14.83 -6.18 4.66
C GLY A 74 -13.85 -5.18 5.28
N ILE A 75 -14.29 -4.41 6.28
CA ILE A 75 -13.43 -3.42 6.94
C ILE A 75 -12.22 -4.08 7.62
N ILE A 76 -12.45 -5.20 8.32
CA ILE A 76 -11.37 -5.95 9.00
C ILE A 76 -10.39 -6.52 7.97
N TYR A 77 -10.90 -7.09 6.88
CA TYR A 77 -10.11 -7.64 5.79
C TYR A 77 -9.25 -6.57 5.11
N LEU A 78 -9.87 -5.44 4.78
CA LEU A 78 -9.21 -4.27 4.19
C LEU A 78 -8.11 -3.74 5.09
N TYR A 79 -8.38 -3.61 6.39
CA TYR A 79 -7.40 -3.17 7.38
C TYR A 79 -6.24 -4.17 7.51
N ALA A 80 -6.55 -5.47 7.59
CA ALA A 80 -5.58 -6.54 7.76
C ALA A 80 -4.60 -6.65 6.58
N ILE A 81 -5.03 -6.31 5.36
CA ILE A 81 -4.18 -6.31 4.16
C ILE A 81 -3.49 -4.96 3.95
N SER A 82 -4.21 -3.86 4.16
CA SER A 82 -3.67 -2.52 3.97
C SER A 82 -2.53 -2.23 4.94
N THR A 83 -2.62 -2.73 6.17
CA THR A 83 -1.61 -2.49 7.21
C THR A 83 -0.22 -3.02 6.83
N PRO A 84 -0.02 -4.32 6.52
CA PRO A 84 1.29 -4.85 6.14
C PRO A 84 1.80 -4.25 4.82
N ALA A 85 0.92 -3.99 3.84
CA ALA A 85 1.30 -3.33 2.60
C ALA A 85 1.84 -1.92 2.85
N SER A 86 1.16 -1.15 3.69
CA SER A 86 1.59 0.18 4.13
C SER A 86 2.95 0.13 4.83
N ILE A 87 3.12 -0.77 5.79
CA ILE A 87 4.38 -0.93 6.54
C ILE A 87 5.54 -1.29 5.60
N TYR A 88 5.30 -2.16 4.62
CA TYR A 88 6.30 -2.51 3.61
C TYR A 88 6.76 -1.26 2.82
N LEU A 89 5.82 -0.46 2.33
CA LEU A 89 6.11 0.75 1.55
C LEU A 89 6.82 1.83 2.38
N ILE A 90 6.47 1.96 3.66
CA ILE A 90 7.12 2.91 4.57
C ILE A 90 8.56 2.46 4.84
N LYS A 91 8.77 1.17 5.16
CA LYS A 91 10.11 0.62 5.42
C LYS A 91 11.04 0.68 4.21
N ASP A 92 10.49 0.52 3.00
CA ASP A 92 11.26 0.68 1.76
C ASP A 92 11.81 2.11 1.63
N GLN A 93 10.98 3.13 1.89
CA GLN A 93 11.42 4.53 1.93
C GLN A 93 12.44 4.79 3.03
N GLU A 94 12.26 4.26 4.24
CA GLU A 94 13.23 4.40 5.33
C GLU A 94 14.58 3.78 5.00
N LYS A 95 14.59 2.59 4.38
CA LYS A 95 15.81 1.92 3.93
C LYS A 95 16.53 2.74 2.88
N TYR A 96 15.80 3.36 1.96
CA TYR A 96 16.40 4.24 0.96
C TYR A 96 17.07 5.46 1.61
N ILE A 97 16.38 6.15 2.52
CA ILE A 97 16.93 7.32 3.23
C ILE A 97 18.18 6.97 4.03
N LYS A 98 18.23 5.79 4.68
CA LYS A 98 19.40 5.37 5.46
C LYS A 98 20.63 5.03 4.61
N ASN A 99 20.41 4.65 3.35
CA ASN A 99 21.46 4.21 2.43
C ASN A 99 21.85 5.28 1.39
N SER A 100 21.28 6.48 1.48
CA SER A 100 21.53 7.62 0.59
C SER A 100 22.24 8.73 1.36
#